data_AF-A0A816CAG4-F1
#
_entry.id   AF-A0A816CAG4-F1
#
_cell.length_a   1.000
_cell.length_b   1.000
_cell.length_c   1.000
_cell.angle_alpha   90.00
_cell.angle_beta   90.00
_cell.angle_gamma   90.00
#
_symmetry.space_group_name_H-M   'P 1'
#
loop_
_entity.id
_entity.type
_entity.pdbx_description
1 polymer ?
#
loop_
_entity_poly.entity_id
_entity_poly.type
_entity_poly.pdbx_seq_one_letter_code
_entity_poly.pdbx_strand_id
1 'polypeptide(L)'
;MAATYFDPTQFPSSSVHDPDNRDPVKINQHLQLDFFHVIAEPDTSAYSFEIFHKISHQVYHYSKIFIYRLLTVLVGLPLMLFWGLTFGAYTFLMVWVLVPMRQITRTQIGEMGVYVQATCDAIIGPMHRAMGQMFSNIRVSLSRNTIEAGKQLNI
;
A
#
# COMPACT_ATOMS: atom_id res chain seq x y z
N MET A 1 6.90 59.75 39.09
CA MET A 1 7.48 58.40 39.24
C MET A 1 6.33 57.40 39.11
N ALA A 2 5.97 57.02 37.89
CA ALA A 2 4.95 56.02 37.62
C ALA A 2 5.66 54.79 37.07
N ALA A 3 5.76 53.74 37.90
CA ALA A 3 6.27 52.45 37.47
C ALA A 3 5.27 51.88 36.45
N THR A 4 5.74 51.60 35.23
CA THR A 4 5.00 50.83 34.24
C THR A 4 4.77 49.43 34.80
N TYR A 5 3.57 49.22 35.34
CA TYR A 5 3.14 47.92 35.87
C TYR A 5 3.14 46.90 34.73
N PHE A 6 3.90 45.82 34.90
CA PHE A 6 3.95 44.71 33.97
C PHE A 6 2.68 43.86 34.16
N ASP A 7 1.79 43.90 33.17
CA ASP A 7 0.55 43.11 33.15
C ASP A 7 0.86 41.67 32.70
N PRO A 8 0.71 40.66 33.58
CA PRO A 8 1.05 39.27 33.27
C PRO A 8 0.01 38.56 32.37
N THR A 9 -1.03 39.25 31.90
CA THR A 9 -2.08 38.65 31.06
C THR A 9 -1.85 38.80 29.54
N GLN A 10 -0.78 39.48 29.13
CA GLN A 10 -0.41 39.66 27.71
C GLN A 10 0.33 38.48 27.07
N PHE A 11 0.58 37.38 27.77
CA PHE A 11 1.18 36.20 27.13
C PHE A 11 0.14 35.50 26.24
N PRO A 12 0.27 35.57 24.90
CA PRO A 12 -0.63 34.84 24.02
C PRO A 12 -0.32 33.35 24.20
N SER A 13 -1.27 32.60 24.74
CA SER A 13 -1.22 31.16 24.86
C SER A 13 -1.42 30.51 23.50
N SER A 14 -0.39 30.55 22.64
CA SER A 14 -0.30 29.66 21.49
C SER A 14 1.13 29.63 20.98
N SER A 15 1.78 28.51 21.27
CA SER A 15 3.08 28.06 20.81
C SER A 15 3.21 28.09 19.29
N VAL A 16 3.66 29.22 18.74
CA VAL A 16 4.38 29.25 17.47
C VAL A 16 5.82 29.61 17.81
N HIS A 17 6.57 28.59 18.23
CA HIS A 17 8.02 28.69 18.31
C HIS A 17 8.54 28.57 16.87
N ASP A 18 8.51 29.69 16.13
CA ASP A 18 9.24 29.79 14.87
C ASP A 18 10.74 29.80 15.23
N PRO A 19 11.55 28.79 14.86
CA PRO A 19 12.95 28.72 15.27
C PRO A 19 13.77 29.94 14.80
N ASP A 20 13.27 30.65 13.79
CA ASP A 20 13.89 31.85 13.23
C ASP A 20 13.43 33.15 13.90
N ASN A 21 12.36 33.14 14.71
CA ASN A 21 11.84 34.34 15.38
C ASN A 21 12.37 34.44 16.82
N ARG A 22 13.53 35.09 16.98
CA ARG A 22 14.21 35.27 18.27
C ARG A 22 13.55 36.29 19.22
N ASP A 23 12.58 37.08 18.78
CA ASP A 23 11.82 38.01 19.63
C ASP A 23 10.33 38.07 19.25
N PRO A 24 9.52 37.06 19.65
CA PRO A 24 8.11 36.99 19.29
C PRO A 24 7.24 38.08 19.94
N VAL A 25 7.69 38.65 21.06
CA VAL A 25 6.96 39.69 21.81
C VAL A 25 7.45 41.10 21.44
N LYS A 26 8.51 41.20 20.63
CA LYS A 26 9.10 42.46 20.15
C LYS A 26 9.43 43.43 21.29
N ILE A 27 9.86 42.91 22.43
CA ILE A 27 10.22 43.72 23.61
C ILE A 27 11.61 44.35 23.47
N ASN A 28 12.47 43.77 22.62
CA ASN A 28 13.85 44.19 22.44
C ASN A 28 14.05 44.98 21.14
N GLN A 29 13.02 45.65 20.64
CA GLN A 29 13.13 46.52 19.45
C GLN A 29 14.22 47.59 19.59
N HIS A 30 14.45 48.09 20.80
CA HIS A 30 15.51 49.07 21.10
C HIS A 30 16.94 48.51 21.00
N LEU A 31 17.10 47.18 20.97
CA LEU A 31 18.38 46.47 20.80
C LEU A 31 18.60 45.96 19.37
N GLN A 32 17.61 46.11 18.48
CA GLN A 32 17.75 45.83 17.05
C GLN A 32 18.55 46.95 16.40
N LEU A 33 19.85 46.95 16.66
CA LEU A 33 20.80 47.79 15.96
C LEU A 33 21.19 47.06 14.68
N ASP A 34 20.76 47.59 13.54
CA ASP A 34 21.33 47.19 12.26
C ASP A 34 22.83 47.45 12.32
N PHE A 35 23.65 46.44 11.99
CA PHE A 35 25.11 46.54 11.99
C PHE A 35 25.63 47.72 11.16
N PHE A 36 24.85 48.14 10.17
CA PHE A 36 25.06 49.34 9.37
C PHE A 36 25.15 50.62 10.23
N HIS A 37 24.29 50.72 11.24
CA HIS A 37 24.22 51.87 12.14
C HIS A 37 25.35 51.89 13.20
N VAL A 38 25.95 50.73 13.48
CA VAL A 38 27.13 50.59 14.37
C VAL A 38 28.43 50.96 13.65
N ILE A 39 28.50 50.75 12.33
CA ILE A 39 29.71 51.01 11.52
C ILE A 39 29.71 52.42 10.90
N ALA A 40 28.58 53.16 10.95
CA ALA A 40 28.46 54.54 10.47
C ALA A 40 28.86 54.76 8.99
N GLU A 41 28.61 53.78 8.12
CA GLU A 41 28.78 53.97 6.68
C GLU A 41 27.65 54.84 6.11
N PRO A 42 27.90 55.69 5.10
CA PRO A 42 26.86 56.51 4.48
C PRO A 42 25.86 55.62 3.74
N ASP A 43 24.58 55.79 4.08
CA ASP A 43 23.46 55.23 3.34
C ASP A 43 23.62 55.60 1.85
N THR A 44 23.38 54.64 0.95
CA THR A 44 23.13 54.86 -0.49
C THR A 44 24.30 54.71 -1.50
N SER A 45 25.46 54.13 -1.16
CA SER A 45 26.55 53.96 -2.17
C SER A 45 26.97 52.54 -2.54
N ALA A 46 26.35 51.48 -1.97
CA ALA A 46 26.71 50.09 -2.26
C ALA A 46 25.50 49.18 -2.52
N TYR A 47 24.40 49.73 -3.06
CA TYR A 47 23.18 48.98 -3.44
C TYR A 47 23.48 47.77 -4.37
N SER A 48 24.60 47.81 -5.09
CA SER A 48 25.07 46.74 -5.95
C SER A 48 25.31 45.43 -5.19
N PHE A 49 25.96 45.45 -4.02
CA PHE A 49 26.44 44.22 -3.37
C PHE A 49 25.32 43.39 -2.71
N GLU A 50 24.33 44.06 -2.10
CA GLU A 50 23.17 43.42 -1.47
C GLU A 50 22.27 42.69 -2.47
N ILE A 51 22.10 43.24 -3.67
CA ILE A 51 21.36 42.58 -4.74
C ILE A 51 22.10 41.33 -5.20
N PHE A 52 23.42 41.40 -5.41
CA PHE A 52 24.19 40.23 -5.81
C PHE A 52 24.17 39.12 -4.75
N HIS A 53 24.22 39.49 -3.47
CA HIS A 53 24.10 38.52 -2.38
C HIS A 53 22.74 37.79 -2.42
N LYS A 54 21.64 38.54 -2.56
CA LYS A 54 20.28 37.96 -2.61
C LYS A 54 20.06 37.11 -3.87
N ILE A 55 20.51 37.59 -5.03
CA ILE A 55 20.38 36.88 -6.30
C ILE A 55 21.21 35.59 -6.29
N SER A 56 22.47 35.64 -5.85
CA SER A 56 23.33 34.45 -5.82
C SER A 56 22.78 33.38 -4.87
N HIS A 57 22.27 33.78 -3.70
CA HIS A 57 21.59 32.87 -2.77
C HIS A 57 20.35 32.21 -3.41
N GLN A 58 19.53 33.00 -4.10
CA GLN A 58 18.33 32.50 -4.76
C GLN A 58 18.64 31.56 -5.94
N VAL A 59 19.61 31.93 -6.78
CA VAL A 59 20.05 31.13 -7.93
C VAL A 59 20.67 29.82 -7.46
N TYR A 60 21.48 29.83 -6.39
CA TYR A 60 22.01 28.61 -5.79
C TYR A 60 20.88 27.68 -5.31
N HIS A 61 19.86 28.24 -4.64
CA HIS A 61 18.74 27.47 -4.13
C HIS A 61 17.91 26.81 -5.25
N TYR A 62 17.67 27.51 -6.36
CA TYR A 62 16.96 26.91 -7.49
C TYR A 62 17.83 25.95 -8.29
N SER A 63 19.12 26.26 -8.46
CA SER A 63 20.08 25.42 -9.19
C SER A 63 20.20 24.04 -8.55
N LYS A 64 20.34 23.96 -7.22
CA LYS A 64 20.38 22.65 -6.52
C LYS A 64 19.12 21.83 -6.82
N ILE A 65 17.93 22.43 -6.72
CA ILE A 65 16.65 21.73 -6.95
C ILE A 65 16.54 21.27 -8.39
N PHE A 66 16.94 22.11 -9.34
CA PHE A 66 16.94 21.78 -10.76
C PHE A 66 17.88 20.60 -11.07
N ILE A 67 19.10 20.63 -10.55
CA ILE A 67 20.09 19.57 -10.73
C ILE A 67 19.61 18.25 -10.11
N TYR A 68 19.05 18.30 -8.90
CA TYR A 68 18.48 17.10 -8.28
C TYR A 68 17.36 16.50 -9.13
N ARG A 69 16.42 17.32 -9.62
CA ARG A 69 15.34 16.85 -10.49
C ARG A 69 15.86 16.30 -11.82
N LEU A 70 16.80 16.99 -12.45
CA LEU A 70 17.41 16.55 -13.70
C LEU A 70 18.13 15.21 -13.54
N LEU A 71 18.89 15.05 -12.46
CA LEU A 71 19.60 13.81 -12.15
C LEU A 71 18.63 12.65 -11.86
N THR A 72 17.56 12.92 -11.11
CA THR A 72 16.50 11.93 -10.86
C THR A 72 15.81 11.51 -12.15
N VAL A 73 15.55 12.41 -13.09
CA VAL A 73 14.97 12.04 -14.39
C VAL A 73 15.97 11.27 -15.22
N LEU A 74 17.23 11.72 -15.28
CA LEU A 74 18.29 11.10 -16.08
C LEU A 74 18.62 9.69 -15.61
N VAL A 75 18.61 9.43 -14.31
CA VAL A 75 18.86 8.10 -13.73
C VAL A 75 17.57 7.28 -13.59
N GLY A 76 16.45 7.93 -13.27
CA GLY A 76 15.16 7.28 -13.10
C GLY A 76 14.59 6.74 -14.40
N LEU A 77 14.71 7.48 -15.50
CA LEU A 77 14.23 7.05 -16.82
C LEU A 77 14.90 5.74 -17.31
N PRO A 78 16.25 5.61 -17.37
CA PRO A 78 16.89 4.36 -17.78
C PRO A 78 16.60 3.22 -16.80
N LEU A 79 16.50 3.51 -15.50
CA LEU A 79 16.15 2.51 -14.50
C LEU A 79 14.72 1.98 -14.72
N MET A 80 13.74 2.87 -14.93
CA MET A 80 12.36 2.50 -15.24
C MET A 80 12.26 1.69 -16.53
N LEU A 81 13.01 2.07 -17.58
CA LEU A 81 13.07 1.31 -18.83
C LEU A 81 13.66 -0.09 -18.61
N PHE A 82 14.73 -0.21 -17.83
CA PHE A 82 15.35 -1.50 -17.51
C PHE A 82 14.40 -2.42 -16.74
N TRP A 83 13.75 -1.91 -15.70
CA TRP A 83 12.75 -2.67 -14.94
C TRP A 83 11.50 -3.02 -15.77
N GLY A 84 11.05 -2.09 -16.61
CA GLY A 84 9.93 -2.35 -17.52
C GLY A 84 10.23 -3.46 -18.54
N LEU A 85 11.44 -3.44 -19.12
CA LEU A 85 11.86 -4.46 -20.08
C LEU A 85 12.00 -5.85 -19.42
N THR A 86 12.63 -5.92 -18.25
CA THR A 86 12.77 -7.17 -17.49
C THR A 86 11.42 -7.73 -17.07
N PHE A 87 10.48 -6.89 -16.62
CA PHE A 87 9.12 -7.30 -16.27
C PHE A 87 8.32 -7.77 -17.49
N GLY A 88 8.48 -7.10 -18.64
CA GLY A 88 7.87 -7.51 -19.90
C GLY A 88 8.36 -8.88 -20.36
N ALA A 89 9.68 -9.10 -20.32
CA ALA A 89 10.28 -10.40 -20.64
C ALA A 89 9.82 -11.51 -19.67
N TYR A 90 9.74 -11.20 -18.36
CA TYR A 90 9.23 -12.14 -17.36
C TYR A 90 7.77 -12.53 -17.62
N THR A 91 6.92 -11.55 -17.98
CA THR A 91 5.51 -11.79 -18.30
C THR A 91 5.37 -12.61 -19.58
N PHE A 92 6.20 -12.35 -20.59
CA PHE A 92 6.27 -13.19 -21.78
C PHE A 92 6.61 -14.63 -21.39
N LEU A 93 7.68 -14.85 -20.64
CA LEU A 93 8.03 -16.19 -20.15
C LEU A 93 6.89 -16.84 -19.36
N MET A 94 6.20 -16.09 -18.51
CA MET A 94 5.06 -16.59 -17.76
C MET A 94 3.91 -17.04 -18.67
N VAL A 95 3.53 -16.24 -19.66
CA VAL A 95 2.46 -16.62 -20.59
C VAL A 95 2.88 -17.82 -21.45
N TRP A 96 4.11 -17.83 -21.96
CA TRP A 96 4.55 -18.86 -22.91
C TRP A 96 5.08 -20.13 -22.26
N VAL A 97 5.53 -20.10 -21.00
CA VAL A 97 6.06 -21.27 -20.28
C VAL A 97 5.17 -21.66 -19.12
N LEU A 98 4.77 -20.73 -18.24
CA LEU A 98 3.95 -21.12 -17.09
C LEU A 98 2.53 -21.56 -17.50
N VAL A 99 1.93 -20.97 -18.53
CA VAL A 99 0.61 -21.42 -19.01
C VAL A 99 0.64 -22.84 -19.58
N PRO A 100 1.56 -23.23 -20.50
CA PRO A 100 1.62 -24.62 -20.93
C PRO A 100 2.05 -25.56 -19.81
N MET A 101 2.96 -25.15 -18.91
CA MET A 101 3.31 -25.96 -17.75
C MET A 101 2.09 -26.26 -16.87
N ARG A 102 1.26 -25.24 -16.58
CA ARG A 102 -0.02 -25.42 -15.88
C ARG A 102 -0.96 -26.39 -16.59
N GLN A 103 -1.03 -26.30 -17.92
CA GLN A 103 -1.87 -27.19 -18.72
C GLN A 103 -1.37 -28.64 -18.68
N ILE A 104 -0.05 -28.84 -18.74
CA ILE A 104 0.57 -30.16 -18.60
C ILE A 104 0.27 -30.74 -17.22
N THR A 105 0.48 -29.98 -16.13
CA THR A 105 0.18 -30.46 -14.78
C THR A 105 -1.29 -30.87 -14.63
N ARG A 106 -2.23 -30.10 -15.17
CA ARG A 106 -3.66 -30.47 -15.15
C ARG A 106 -3.93 -31.77 -15.89
N THR A 107 -3.26 -31.98 -17.01
CA THR A 107 -3.42 -33.20 -17.83
C THR A 107 -2.82 -34.41 -17.11
N GLN A 108 -1.62 -34.27 -16.55
CA GLN A 108 -0.94 -35.34 -15.79
C GLN A 108 -1.73 -35.77 -14.55
N ILE A 109 -2.31 -34.81 -13.81
CA ILE A 109 -3.17 -35.12 -12.66
C ILE A 109 -4.46 -35.83 -13.10
N GLY A 110 -5.03 -35.44 -14.26
CA GLY A 110 -6.21 -36.09 -14.82
C GLY A 110 -5.98 -37.58 -15.10
N GLU A 111 -4.87 -37.90 -15.76
CA GLU A 111 -4.46 -39.29 -16.03
C GLU A 111 -4.27 -40.07 -14.72
N MET A 112 -3.57 -39.49 -13.74
CA MET A 112 -3.40 -40.11 -12.41
C MET A 112 -4.75 -40.37 -11.71
N GLY A 113 -5.70 -39.46 -11.87
CA GLY A 113 -7.07 -39.61 -11.36
C GLY A 113 -7.81 -40.79 -11.96
N VAL A 114 -7.63 -41.07 -13.26
CA VAL A 114 -8.24 -42.23 -13.92
C VAL A 114 -7.69 -43.53 -13.35
N TYR A 115 -6.38 -43.63 -13.09
CA TYR A 115 -5.78 -44.82 -12.46
C TYR A 115 -6.32 -45.06 -11.03
N VAL A 116 -6.43 -43.99 -10.24
CA VAL A 116 -7.01 -44.07 -8.89
C VAL A 116 -8.48 -44.49 -8.95
N GLN A 117 -9.26 -43.91 -9.87
CA GLN A 117 -10.66 -44.25 -10.04
C GLN A 117 -10.87 -45.70 -10.47
N ALA A 118 -10.08 -46.20 -11.43
CA ALA A 118 -10.13 -47.60 -11.85
C ALA A 118 -9.81 -48.56 -10.69
N THR A 119 -8.85 -48.20 -9.83
CA THR A 119 -8.49 -49.00 -8.65
C THR A 119 -9.60 -49.00 -7.61
N CYS A 120 -10.20 -47.84 -7.35
CA CYS A 120 -11.37 -47.72 -6.47
C CYS A 120 -12.56 -48.53 -7.01
N ASP A 121 -12.87 -48.47 -8.31
CA ASP A 121 -13.96 -49.24 -8.89
C ASP A 121 -13.72 -50.76 -8.85
N ALA A 122 -12.45 -51.19 -8.94
CA ALA A 122 -12.08 -52.59 -8.82
C ALA A 122 -12.20 -53.14 -7.39
N ILE A 123 -11.89 -52.34 -6.37
CA ILE A 123 -11.88 -52.80 -4.96
C ILE A 123 -13.18 -52.42 -4.25
N ILE A 124 -13.51 -51.13 -4.26
CA ILE A 124 -14.60 -50.53 -3.51
C ILE A 124 -15.93 -50.79 -4.21
N GLY A 125 -15.95 -50.78 -5.54
CA GLY A 125 -17.12 -51.07 -6.37
C GLY A 125 -17.81 -52.40 -6.04
N PRO A 126 -17.12 -53.56 -6.06
CA PRO A 126 -17.75 -54.84 -5.72
C PRO A 126 -18.19 -54.91 -4.25
N MET A 127 -17.46 -54.29 -3.31
CA MET A 127 -17.87 -54.26 -1.90
C MET A 127 -19.19 -53.52 -1.70
N HIS A 128 -19.35 -52.35 -2.32
CA HIS A 128 -20.60 -51.58 -2.23
C HIS A 128 -21.76 -52.28 -2.92
N ARG A 129 -21.52 -52.93 -4.07
CA ARG A 129 -22.56 -53.74 -4.72
C ARG A 129 -22.98 -54.93 -3.85
N ALA A 130 -22.04 -55.60 -3.19
CA ALA A 130 -22.34 -56.71 -2.28
C ALA A 130 -23.14 -56.23 -1.05
N MET A 131 -22.72 -55.14 -0.41
CA MET A 131 -23.47 -54.55 0.71
C MET A 131 -24.88 -54.12 0.29
N GLY A 132 -25.02 -53.46 -0.86
CA GLY A 132 -26.31 -53.09 -1.41
C GLY A 132 -27.22 -54.29 -1.69
N GLN A 133 -26.66 -55.39 -2.20
CA GLN A 133 -27.40 -56.65 -2.41
C GLN A 133 -27.90 -57.27 -1.10
N MET A 134 -27.09 -57.21 -0.02
CA MET A 134 -27.52 -57.71 1.30
C MET A 134 -28.74 -56.96 1.83
N PHE A 135 -28.80 -55.64 1.64
CA PHE A 135 -29.95 -54.82 2.06
C PHE A 135 -31.14 -54.87 1.08
N SER A 136 -30.88 -55.10 -0.21
CA SER A 136 -31.93 -55.22 -1.23
C SER A 136 -32.81 -56.46 -1.05
N ASN A 137 -32.36 -57.47 -0.30
CA ASN A 137 -33.11 -58.70 -0.10
C ASN A 137 -34.24 -58.57 0.94
N ILE A 138 -34.32 -57.42 1.64
CA ILE A 138 -35.42 -57.10 2.56
C ILE A 138 -36.60 -56.57 1.72
N ARG A 139 -37.46 -57.47 1.25
CA ARG A 139 -38.75 -57.08 0.67
C ARG A 139 -39.79 -56.90 1.77
N VAL A 140 -40.17 -55.65 2.02
CA VAL A 140 -41.34 -55.34 2.85
C VAL A 140 -42.59 -55.51 1.99
N SER A 141 -43.30 -56.62 2.15
CA SER A 141 -44.63 -56.81 1.55
C SER A 141 -45.69 -56.17 2.44
N LEU A 142 -46.15 -54.97 2.05
CA LEU A 142 -47.30 -54.34 2.70
C LEU A 142 -48.57 -55.12 2.27
N SER A 143 -49.08 -55.97 3.16
CA SER A 143 -50.31 -56.73 2.89
C SER A 143 -51.50 -55.77 2.87
N ARG A 144 -52.33 -55.81 1.83
CA ARG A 144 -53.45 -54.88 1.63
C ARG A 144 -54.43 -54.90 2.82
N ASN A 145 -54.54 -56.04 3.50
CA ASN A 145 -55.37 -56.22 4.70
C ASN A 145 -54.90 -55.38 5.91
N THR A 146 -53.60 -55.15 6.09
CA THR A 146 -53.10 -54.30 7.18
C THR A 146 -53.27 -52.81 6.88
N ILE A 147 -53.27 -52.42 5.60
CA ILE A 147 -53.61 -51.05 5.15
C ILE A 147 -55.09 -50.77 5.42
N GLU A 148 -55.96 -51.73 5.12
CA GLU A 148 -57.39 -51.62 5.42
C GLU A 148 -57.68 -51.62 6.92
N ALA A 149 -57.01 -52.48 7.71
CA ALA A 149 -57.12 -52.48 9.17
C ALA A 149 -56.63 -51.16 9.80
N GLY A 150 -55.54 -50.58 9.30
CA GLY A 150 -55.07 -49.25 9.74
C GLY A 150 -56.03 -48.12 9.37
N LYS A 151 -56.75 -48.24 8.25
CA LYS A 151 -57.78 -47.27 7.83
C LYS A 151 -59.05 -47.36 8.68
N GLN A 152 -59.41 -48.54 9.17
CA GLN A 152 -60.56 -48.77 10.05
C GLN A 152 -60.29 -48.34 11.50
N LEU A 153 -59.03 -48.35 11.95
CA LEU A 153 -58.60 -47.89 13.28
C LEU A 153 -58.41 -46.36 13.37
N ASN A 154 -58.45 -45.64 12.25
CA ASN A 154 -58.35 -44.19 12.19
C ASN A 154 -59.73 -43.52 12.01
N ILE A 155 -60.77 -44.15 12.55
CA ILE A 155 -62.15 -43.67 12.66
C ILE A 155 -62.52 -43.63 14.14
#